data_AF-A0A9E2H898-F1
#
_entry.id   AF-A0A9E2H898-F1
#
_cell.length_a   1.000
_cell.length_b   1.000
_cell.length_c   1.000
_cell.angle_alpha   90.00
_cell.angle_beta   90.00
_cell.angle_gamma   90.00
#
_symmetry.space_group_name_H-M   'P 1'
#
loop_
_entity.id
_entity.type
_entity.pdbx_description
1 polymer ?
#
loop_
_entity_poly.entity_id
_entity_poly.type
_entity_poly.pdbx_seq_one_letter_code
_entity_poly.pdbx_strand_id
1 'polypeptide(L)'
;MLILTRKLGESITIGDNIKVTVLGIYGRQVRLGIEAPLKVVVHREEIYVKIQNENRKASETVKEDLGSVVRLLRDKFKDEIGSGKKKKTDIKYRTDKNADEHNKRSPE
;
A
#
# COMPACT_ATOMS: atom_id res chain seq x y z
N MET A 1 16.38 16.33 -7.11
CA MET A 1 15.20 17.20 -7.38
C MET A 1 15.48 17.96 -8.66
N LEU A 2 14.57 17.93 -9.64
CA LEU A 2 14.66 18.73 -10.88
C LEU A 2 13.68 19.90 -10.76
N ILE A 3 14.12 21.12 -11.11
CA ILE A 3 13.34 22.35 -10.96
C ILE A 3 13.06 22.92 -12.34
N LEU A 4 11.78 23.12 -12.66
CA LEU A 4 11.33 23.66 -13.93
C LEU A 4 10.32 24.78 -13.68
N THR A 5 10.50 25.92 -14.33
CA THR A 5 9.52 27.02 -14.30
C THR A 5 8.63 26.90 -15.52
N ARG A 6 7.31 26.82 -15.31
CA ARG A 6 6.29 26.79 -16.35
C ARG A 6 5.33 27.96 -16.21
N LYS A 7 4.89 28.50 -17.35
CA LYS A 7 3.82 29.49 -17.41
C LYS A 7 2.45 28.79 -17.47
N LEU A 8 1.41 29.60 -17.31
CA LEU A 8 0.02 29.18 -17.43
C LEU A 8 -0.22 28.59 -18.84
N GLY A 9 -0.79 27.39 -18.91
CA GLY A 9 -0.99 26.63 -20.15
C GLY A 9 0.19 25.77 -20.59
N GLU A 10 1.38 25.92 -20.00
CA GLU A 10 2.52 25.06 -20.32
C GLU A 10 2.47 23.73 -19.54
N SER A 11 3.10 22.70 -20.11
CA SER A 11 3.14 21.36 -19.55
C SER A 11 4.56 20.80 -19.39
N ILE A 12 4.69 19.83 -18.50
CA ILE A 12 5.88 19.02 -18.24
C ILE A 12 5.50 17.57 -18.50
N THR A 13 6.33 16.84 -19.24
CA THR A 13 6.16 15.40 -19.49
C THR A 13 7.17 14.60 -18.67
N ILE A 14 6.71 13.54 -18.01
CA ILE A 14 7.53 12.63 -17.22
C ILE A 14 7.45 11.24 -17.86
N GLY A 15 8.58 10.78 -18.42
CA GLY A 15 8.58 9.60 -19.31
C GLY A 15 7.63 9.81 -20.50
N ASP A 16 7.01 8.72 -20.95
CA ASP A 16 6.16 8.74 -22.14
C ASP A 16 4.66 8.87 -21.85
N ASN A 17 4.25 8.70 -20.59
CA ASN A 17 2.84 8.48 -20.24
C ASN A 17 2.28 9.47 -19.22
N ILE A 18 3.10 10.34 -18.62
CA ILE A 18 2.65 11.28 -17.60
C ILE A 18 2.85 12.71 -18.12
N LYS A 19 1.79 13.52 -18.07
CA LYS A 19 1.82 14.93 -18.43
C LYS A 19 1.22 15.76 -17.31
N VAL A 20 1.95 16.79 -16.89
CA VAL A 20 1.52 17.74 -15.86
C VAL A 20 1.37 19.11 -16.51
N THR A 21 0.17 19.69 -16.47
CA THR A 21 -0.17 20.95 -17.13
C THR A 21 -0.55 21.99 -16.09
N VAL A 22 -0.03 23.22 -16.23
CA VAL A 22 -0.44 24.34 -15.37
C VAL A 22 -1.73 24.93 -15.90
N LEU A 23 -2.86 24.64 -15.26
CA LEU A 23 -4.18 25.10 -15.69
C LEU A 23 -4.51 26.52 -15.22
N GLY A 24 -3.96 26.95 -14.09
CA GLY A 24 -4.25 28.26 -13.53
C GLY A 24 -3.44 28.58 -12.28
N ILE A 25 -3.25 29.86 -12.02
CA ILE A 25 -2.57 30.38 -10.85
C ILE A 25 -3.52 31.35 -10.16
N TYR A 26 -3.85 31.05 -8.90
CA TYR A 26 -4.77 31.82 -8.07
C TYR A 26 -4.03 32.29 -6.83
N GLY A 27 -3.39 33.46 -6.94
CA GLY A 27 -2.53 34.00 -5.89
C GLY A 27 -1.39 33.04 -5.53
N ARG A 28 -1.53 32.34 -4.40
CA ARG A 28 -0.56 31.35 -3.89
C ARG A 28 -0.87 29.91 -4.28
N GLN A 29 -2.04 29.64 -4.87
CA GLN A 29 -2.46 28.30 -5.28
C GLN A 29 -2.27 28.10 -6.77
N VAL A 30 -1.86 26.90 -7.17
CA VAL A 30 -1.71 26.53 -8.58
C VAL A 30 -2.64 25.35 -8.87
N ARG A 31 -3.44 25.46 -9.93
CA ARG A 31 -4.23 24.34 -10.46
C ARG A 31 -3.35 23.58 -11.43
N LEU A 32 -3.05 22.33 -11.09
CA LEU A 32 -2.31 21.40 -11.93
C LEU A 32 -3.28 20.36 -12.49
N GLY A 33 -3.23 20.15 -13.80
CA GLY A 33 -3.81 18.99 -14.46
C GLY A 33 -2.75 17.91 -14.56
N ILE A 34 -3.08 16.68 -14.17
CA ILE A 34 -2.18 15.53 -14.26
C ILE A 34 -2.88 14.48 -15.10
N GLU A 35 -2.32 14.20 -16.28
CA GLU A 35 -2.71 13.09 -17.14
C GLU A 35 -1.72 11.96 -16.90
N ALA A 36 -2.21 10.81 -16.45
CA ALA A 36 -1.42 9.61 -16.23
C ALA A 36 -2.26 8.36 -16.54
N PRO A 37 -1.63 7.25 -16.95
CA PRO A 37 -2.35 6.01 -17.20
C PRO A 37 -2.89 5.41 -15.90
N LEU A 38 -3.98 4.63 -15.98
CA LEU A 38 -4.66 4.01 -14.84
C LEU A 38 -3.76 3.17 -13.92
N LYS A 39 -2.67 2.61 -14.46
CA LYS A 39 -1.68 1.83 -13.71
C LYS A 39 -0.87 2.68 -12.72
N VAL A 40 -0.78 3.99 -12.94
CA VAL A 40 -0.06 4.94 -12.08
C VAL A 40 -1.08 5.70 -11.24
N VAL A 41 -1.09 5.43 -9.94
CA VAL A 41 -1.98 6.12 -9.01
C VAL A 41 -1.39 7.48 -8.65
N VAL A 42 -2.21 8.53 -8.76
CA VAL A 42 -1.82 9.90 -8.43
C VAL A 42 -2.50 10.30 -7.12
N HIS A 43 -1.69 10.69 -6.14
CA HIS A 43 -2.17 11.15 -4.84
C HIS A 43 -1.65 12.54 -4.53
N ARG A 44 -2.34 13.23 -3.61
CA ARG A 44 -1.78 14.40 -2.94
C ARG A 44 -0.77 13.93 -1.90
N GLU A 45 0.33 14.66 -1.75
CA GLU A 45 1.45 14.27 -0.89
C GLU A 45 1.00 13.98 0.55
N GLU A 46 0.18 14.85 1.12
CA GLU A 46 -0.29 14.72 2.50
C GLU A 46 -1.15 13.46 2.73
N ILE A 47 -1.83 13.00 1.69
CA ILE A 47 -2.64 11.77 1.74
C ILE A 47 -1.72 10.56 1.60
N TYR A 48 -0.78 10.61 0.66
CA TYR A 48 0.18 9.54 0.44
C TYR A 48 1.01 9.22 1.70
N VAL A 49 1.55 10.25 2.36
CA VAL A 49 2.32 10.11 3.59
C VAL A 49 1.48 9.49 4.72
N LYS A 50 0.21 9.92 4.86
CA LYS A 50 -0.69 9.35 5.87
C LYS A 50 -0.95 7.86 5.63
N ILE A 51 -1.22 7.47 4.38
CA ILE A 51 -1.46 6.06 4.02
C ILE A 51 -0.23 5.21 4.34
N GLN A 52 0.97 5.66 3.96
CA GLN A 52 2.19 4.92 4.28
C GLN A 52 2.40 4.74 5.80
N ASN A 53 2.21 5.81 6.57
CA ASN A 53 2.40 5.76 8.01
C ASN A 53 1.40 4.82 8.69
N GLU A 54 0.14 4.82 8.25
CA GLU A 54 -0.88 3.93 8.81
C GLU A 54 -0.62 2.46 8.45
N ASN A 55 -0.25 2.20 7.18
CA ASN A 55 0.15 0.86 6.75
C ASN A 55 1.35 0.34 7.55
N ARG A 56 2.32 1.21 7.84
CA ARG A 56 3.48 0.87 8.66
C ARG A 56 3.06 0.53 10.10
N LYS A 57 2.23 1.36 10.74
CA LYS A 57 1.72 1.07 12.09
C LYS A 57 0.96 -0.26 12.14
N ALA A 58 0.10 -0.52 11.16
CA ALA A 58 -0.64 -1.78 11.07
C ALA A 58 0.28 -2.99 10.85
N SER A 59 1.43 -2.81 10.18
CA SER A 59 2.44 -3.87 10.02
C SER A 59 3.28 -4.09 11.27
N GLU A 60 3.51 -3.06 12.08
CA GLU A 60 4.30 -3.13 13.32
C GLU A 60 3.52 -3.75 14.48
N THR A 61 2.18 -3.71 14.45
CA THR A 61 1.31 -4.38 15.42
C THR A 61 1.30 -5.90 15.25
N VAL A 62 2.42 -6.60 15.52
CA VAL A 62 2.42 -8.08 15.55
C VAL A 62 3.32 -8.67 16.63
N LYS A 63 2.70 -9.05 17.76
CA LYS A 63 2.86 -10.37 18.43
C LYS A 63 1.86 -10.56 19.58
N GLU A 64 1.58 -9.53 20.36
CA GLU A 64 0.77 -9.67 21.59
C GLU A 64 -0.75 -9.65 21.33
N ASP A 65 -1.23 -8.97 20.28
CA ASP A 65 -2.67 -8.72 20.08
C ASP A 65 -3.36 -9.65 19.08
N LEU A 66 -2.64 -10.60 18.46
CA LEU A 66 -3.28 -11.57 17.55
C LEU A 66 -4.04 -12.67 18.30
N GLY A 67 -3.61 -13.01 19.51
CA GLY A 67 -4.22 -14.09 20.30
C GLY A 67 -5.60 -13.75 20.84
N SER A 68 -5.81 -12.50 21.26
CA SER A 68 -7.09 -11.92 21.68
C SER A 68 -8.09 -11.89 20.53
N VAL A 69 -7.66 -11.42 19.35
CA VAL A 69 -8.49 -11.34 18.14
C VAL A 69 -8.93 -12.72 17.66
N VAL A 70 -8.02 -13.70 17.63
CA VAL A 70 -8.35 -15.09 17.25
C VAL A 70 -9.36 -15.72 18.21
N ARG A 71 -9.27 -15.42 19.52
CA ARG A 71 -10.25 -15.88 20.52
C ARG A 71 -11.62 -15.26 20.30
N LEU A 72 -11.68 -13.93 20.12
CA LEU A 72 -12.93 -13.20 19.86
C LEU A 72 -13.63 -13.67 18.58
N LEU A 73 -12.88 -13.90 17.49
CA LEU A 73 -13.43 -14.46 16.26
C LEU A 73 -13.98 -15.88 16.48
N ARG A 74 -13.21 -16.75 17.14
CA ARG A 74 -13.63 -18.13 17.42
C ARG A 74 -14.92 -18.20 18.23
N ASP A 75 -15.08 -17.33 19.22
CA ASP A 75 -16.28 -17.34 20.06
C ASP A 75 -17.50 -16.78 19.32
N LYS A 76 -17.34 -15.77 18.45
CA LYS A 76 -18.44 -15.33 17.55
C LYS A 76 -18.89 -16.42 16.57
N PHE A 77 -17.97 -17.22 16.03
CA PHE A 77 -18.31 -18.31 15.10
C PHE A 77 -18.84 -19.58 15.78
N LYS A 78 -18.73 -19.72 17.12
CA LYS A 78 -19.36 -20.83 17.84
C LYS A 78 -20.87 -20.63 17.96
N ASP A 79 -21.34 -19.40 18.09
CA ASP A 79 -22.75 -19.09 18.24
C ASP A 79 -23.55 -19.27 16.93
N GLU A 80 -22.89 -19.22 15.77
CA GLU A 80 -23.52 -19.47 14.45
C GLU A 80 -23.52 -20.96 14.02
N ILE A 81 -22.62 -21.80 14.56
CA ILE A 81 -22.53 -23.24 14.23
C ILE A 81 -23.36 -24.09 15.22
N GLY A 82 -24.48 -23.54 15.68
CA GLY A 82 -25.54 -24.28 16.39
C GLY A 82 -26.35 -25.22 15.48
N SER A 83 -26.16 -25.19 14.16
CA SER A 83 -26.71 -26.21 13.26
C SER A 83 -25.92 -26.35 11.96
N GLY A 84 -25.38 -27.54 11.67
CA GLY A 84 -24.95 -27.92 10.32
C GLY A 84 -23.44 -28.05 10.05
N LYS A 85 -22.95 -29.29 10.11
CA LYS A 85 -21.79 -29.90 9.39
C LYS A 85 -20.45 -29.13 9.36
N LYS A 86 -19.46 -29.67 10.08
CA LYS A 86 -18.02 -29.34 9.97
C LYS A 86 -17.53 -29.41 8.51
N LYS A 87 -17.29 -28.26 7.87
CA LYS A 87 -16.47 -28.19 6.64
C LYS A 87 -15.00 -28.12 7.04
N LYS A 88 -14.20 -29.13 6.65
CA LYS A 88 -12.73 -29.04 6.66
C LYS A 88 -12.32 -28.00 5.62
N THR A 89 -11.79 -26.87 6.06
CA THR A 89 -11.09 -25.94 5.17
C THR A 89 -9.60 -26.23 5.24
N ASP A 90 -9.04 -26.75 4.14
CA ASP A 90 -7.61 -26.94 3.95
C ASP A 90 -6.93 -25.57 3.77
N ILE A 91 -6.55 -24.94 4.89
CA ILE A 91 -5.73 -23.73 4.86
C ILE A 91 -4.28 -24.18 4.67
N LYS A 92 -3.81 -24.23 3.42
CA LYS A 92 -2.38 -24.37 3.11
C LYS A 92 -1.67 -23.07 3.47
N TYR A 93 -0.97 -23.07 4.60
CA TYR A 93 -0.02 -22.02 4.92
C TYR A 93 1.08 -22.02 3.85
N ARG A 94 1.26 -20.90 3.15
CA ARG A 94 2.53 -20.62 2.48
C ARG A 94 3.55 -20.44 3.60
N THR A 95 4.32 -21.49 3.86
CA THR A 95 5.53 -21.38 4.67
C THR A 95 6.58 -20.84 3.74
N ASP A 96 7.00 -19.61 3.99
CA ASP A 96 8.12 -18.97 3.27
C ASP A 96 9.41 -19.67 3.70
N LYS A 97 9.64 -20.90 3.19
CA LYS A 97 10.89 -21.66 3.30
C LYS A 97 11.93 -21.11 2.33
N ASN A 98 12.24 -19.82 2.39
CA ASN A 98 13.32 -19.21 1.59
C ASN A 98 14.15 -18.20 2.42
N ALA A 99 14.50 -18.56 3.65
CA ALA A 99 15.39 -17.75 4.49
C ALA A 99 16.81 -18.31 4.66
N ASP A 100 17.11 -19.55 4.22
CA ASP A 100 18.32 -20.27 4.65
C ASP A 100 19.33 -20.69 3.54
N GLU A 101 19.33 -20.08 2.34
CA GLU A 101 20.23 -20.55 1.25
C GLU A 101 21.32 -19.59 0.73
N HIS A 102 21.55 -18.43 1.34
CA HIS A 102 22.67 -17.55 0.94
C HIS A 102 23.74 -17.31 2.02
N ASN A 103 24.07 -18.33 2.81
CA ASN A 103 25.32 -18.33 3.56
C ASN A 103 26.07 -19.65 3.44
N LYS A 104 26.67 -19.89 2.26
CA LYS A 104 27.80 -20.82 2.05
C LYS A 104 28.43 -20.61 0.67
N ARG A 105 29.63 -20.01 0.66
CA ARG A 105 30.79 -20.12 -0.27
C ARG A 105 31.52 -18.77 -0.28
N SER A 106 32.78 -18.61 0.13
CA SER A 106 33.80 -19.53 0.62
C SER A 106 34.87 -18.73 1.41
N PRO A 107 35.67 -19.39 2.27
CA PRO A 107 36.94 -18.86 2.78
C PRO A 107 38.08 -19.05 1.76
N GLU A 108 39.06 -18.14 1.85
CA GLU A 108 40.36 -18.04 1.13
C GLU A 108 40.36 -17.91 -0.40
#